data_AF-A0A2V7FJM7-F1
#
_entry.id   AF-A0A2V7FJM7-F1
#
_cell.length_a   1.000
_cell.length_b   1.000
_cell.length_c   1.000
_cell.angle_alpha   90.00
_cell.angle_beta   90.00
_cell.angle_gamma   90.00
#
_symmetry.space_group_name_H-M   'P 1'
#
loop_
_entity.id
_entity.type
_entity.pdbx_description
1 polymer ?
#
loop_
_entity_poly.entity_id
_entity_poly.type
_entity_poly.pdbx_seq_one_letter_code
_entity_poly.pdbx_strand_id
1 'polypeptide(L)' 'EITIDRGRVAQSNFNDYRMLSLAETPEIAVHLVRSDAAPGGVGEAGLPPIAPAVCNAIFAGTGKRIRRLPIGRMA' A
#
# COMPACT_ATOMS: atom_id res chain seq x y z
N GLU A 1 -5.67 -3.96 8.20
CA GLU A 1 -7.05 -3.98 7.64
C GLU A 1 -8.01 -3.68 8.77
N ILE A 2 -9.08 -2.95 8.49
CA ILE A 2 -10.17 -2.70 9.44
C ILE A 2 -11.28 -3.72 9.17
N THR A 3 -11.62 -4.54 10.15
CA THR A 3 -12.71 -5.52 10.08
C THR A 3 -13.88 -5.10 10.97
N ILE A 4 -15.10 -5.45 10.56
CA ILE A 4 -16.32 -5.17 11.33
C ILE A 4 -16.87 -6.48 11.91
N ASP A 5 -16.97 -6.57 13.24
CA ASP A 5 -17.62 -7.66 13.96
C ASP A 5 -18.85 -7.13 14.73
N ARG A 6 -20.01 -7.77 14.55
CA ARG A 6 -21.28 -7.40 15.21
C ARG A 6 -21.57 -5.89 15.19
N GLY A 7 -21.32 -5.26 14.04
CA GLY A 7 -21.57 -3.84 13.81
C GLY A 7 -20.53 -2.88 14.42
N ARG A 8 -19.37 -3.38 14.87
CA ARG A 8 -18.30 -2.56 15.47
C ARG A 8 -16.96 -2.85 14.82
N VAL A 9 -16.10 -1.84 14.77
CA VAL A 9 -14.69 -2.03 14.39
C VAL A 9 -14.04 -2.96 15.42
N ALA A 10 -13.35 -4.00 14.94
CA ALA A 10 -12.69 -4.98 15.79
C ALA A 10 -11.32 -4.52 16.31
N GLN A 11 -10.56 -3.78 15.49
CA GLN A 11 -9.25 -3.24 15.86
C GLN A 11 -9.39 -1.95 16.68
N SER A 12 -8.63 -1.81 17.75
CA SER A 12 -8.72 -0.71 18.71
C SER A 12 -7.51 0.22 18.72
N ASN A 13 -6.32 -0.23 18.29
CA ASN A 13 -5.07 0.53 18.38
C ASN A 13 -3.95 -0.08 17.49
N PHE A 14 -2.74 0.47 17.44
CA PHE A 14 -1.66 0.01 16.54
C PHE A 14 -1.07 -1.36 16.90
N ASN A 15 -1.38 -1.91 18.08
CA ASN A 15 -1.02 -3.28 18.43
C ASN A 15 -1.92 -4.32 17.73
N ASP A 16 -3.15 -3.96 17.34
CA ASP A 16 -4.10 -4.84 16.65
C ASP A 16 -4.46 -4.37 15.22
N TYR A 17 -4.11 -3.14 14.85
CA TYR A 17 -4.06 -2.64 13.48
C TYR A 17 -2.62 -2.53 12.99
N ARG A 18 -2.20 -3.49 12.14
CA ARG A 18 -0.83 -3.53 11.62
C ARG A 18 -0.52 -2.33 10.73
N MET A 19 0.34 -1.46 11.23
CA MET A 19 1.04 -0.42 10.49
C MET A 19 2.42 -0.91 10.05
N LEU A 20 2.92 -0.40 8.92
CA LEU A 20 4.30 -0.62 8.50
C LEU A 20 5.24 0.02 9.53
N SER A 21 6.18 -0.75 10.05
CA SER A 21 7.23 -0.26 10.95
C SER A 21 8.47 0.15 10.17
N LEU A 22 9.36 0.94 10.80
CA LEU A 22 10.61 1.37 10.16
C LEU A 22 11.49 0.20 9.70
N ALA A 23 11.46 -0.93 10.43
CA ALA A 23 12.22 -2.13 10.08
C ALA A 23 11.68 -2.86 8.83
N GLU A 24 10.44 -2.57 8.42
CA GLU A 24 9.81 -3.17 7.23
C GLU A 24 9.83 -2.23 6.02
N THR A 25 10.23 -0.98 6.22
CA THR A 25 10.30 0.02 5.14
C THR A 25 11.36 -0.42 4.12
N PRO A 26 10.99 -0.58 2.84
CA PRO A 26 11.97 -0.87 1.80
C PRO A 26 12.85 0.35 1.52
N GLU A 27 13.93 0.15 0.77
CA GLU A 27 14.64 1.28 0.17
C GLU A 27 13.71 2.04 -0.79
N ILE A 28 13.70 3.38 -0.69
CA ILE A 28 12.84 4.24 -1.51
C ILE A 28 13.74 5.16 -2.34
N ALA A 29 13.73 4.96 -3.65
CA ALA A 29 14.33 5.87 -4.61
C ALA A 29 13.29 6.86 -5.13
N VAL A 30 13.60 8.17 -5.07
CA VAL A 30 12.74 9.24 -5.54
C VAL A 30 13.39 9.95 -6.73
N HIS A 31 12.67 10.03 -7.83
CA HIS A 31 13.10 10.74 -9.03
C HIS A 31 12.14 11.90 -9.32
N LEU A 32 12.69 13.13 -9.38
CA LEU A 32 11.92 14.32 -9.71
C LEU A 32 11.96 14.55 -11.22
N VAL A 33 10.80 14.46 -11.86
CA VAL A 33 10.65 14.73 -13.30
C VAL A 33 10.51 16.25 -13.50
N ARG A 34 11.34 16.82 -14.38
CA ARG A 34 11.28 18.26 -14.70
C ARG A 34 9.99 18.59 -15.46
N SER A 35 9.38 19.72 -15.12
CA SER A 35 8.17 20.24 -15.77
C SER A 35 8.20 21.76 -15.75
N ASP A 36 7.81 22.39 -16.86
CA ASP A 36 7.63 23.84 -16.98
C ASP A 36 6.17 24.28 -16.68
N ALA A 37 5.29 23.32 -16.35
CA ALA A 37 3.92 23.61 -15.96
C ALA A 37 3.86 24.34 -14.61
N ALA A 38 2.76 25.07 -14.37
CA ALA A 38 2.50 25.65 -13.06
C ALA A 38 2.51 24.56 -11.96
N PRO A 39 3.02 24.87 -10.75
CA PRO A 39 3.04 23.91 -9.65
C PRO A 39 1.65 23.36 -9.34
N GLY A 40 1.57 22.04 -9.13
CA GLY A 40 0.36 21.34 -8.73
C GLY A 40 0.57 20.52 -7.45
N GLY A 41 -0.50 19.87 -6.98
CA GLY A 41 -0.44 18.98 -5.82
C GLY A 41 0.33 17.69 -6.12
N VAL A 42 1.26 17.32 -5.23
CA VAL A 42 2.06 16.09 -5.33
C VAL A 42 1.79 15.10 -4.18
N GLY A 43 1.18 15.54 -3.08
CA GLY A 43 1.03 14.74 -1.85
C GLY A 43 0.30 13.40 -2.06
N GLU A 44 -0.71 13.38 -2.92
CA GLU A 44 -1.48 12.17 -3.24
C GLU A 44 -0.92 11.40 -4.44
N ALA A 45 0.00 11.97 -5.24
CA ALA A 45 0.45 11.34 -6.47
C ALA A 45 1.24 10.04 -6.22
N GLY A 46 1.95 9.97 -5.08
CA GLY A 46 2.76 8.82 -4.72
C GLY A 46 1.98 7.62 -4.17
N LEU A 47 0.79 7.82 -3.58
CA LEU A 47 0.07 6.76 -2.85
C LEU A 47 -0.67 5.76 -3.77
N PRO A 48 -1.54 6.20 -4.71
CA PRO A 48 -2.29 5.30 -5.59
C PRO A 48 -1.46 4.25 -6.34
N PRO A 49 -0.26 4.55 -6.89
CA PRO A 49 0.50 3.57 -7.66
C PRO A 49 1.15 2.47 -6.82
N ILE A 50 1.28 2.62 -5.49
CA ILE A 50 2.01 1.66 -4.63
C ILE A 50 1.36 0.27 -4.66
N ALA A 51 0.06 0.18 -4.37
CA ALA A 51 -0.66 -1.09 -4.32
C ALA A 51 -0.57 -1.91 -5.63
N PRO A 52 -0.88 -1.36 -6.82
CA PRO A 52 -0.74 -2.12 -8.07
C PRO A 52 0.72 -2.44 -8.40
N ALA A 53 1.69 -1.58 -8.07
CA ALA A 53 3.12 -1.88 -8.29
C ALA A 53 3.57 -3.12 -7.51
N VAL A 54 3.22 -3.21 -6.23
CA VAL A 54 3.51 -4.39 -5.39
C VAL A 54 2.79 -5.64 -5.90
N CYS A 55 1.51 -5.54 -6.24
CA CYS A 55 0.76 -6.67 -6.81
C CYS A 55 1.36 -7.17 -8.14
N ASN A 56 1.85 -6.26 -8.99
CA ASN A 56 2.52 -6.61 -10.25
C ASN A 56 3.88 -7.28 -10.00
N ALA A 57 4.64 -6.82 -9.00
CA ALA A 57 5.89 -7.47 -8.60
C ALA A 57 5.67 -8.91 -8.12
N ILE A 58 4.62 -9.15 -7.32
CA ILE A 58 4.23 -10.50 -6.89
C ILE A 58 3.84 -11.36 -8.10
N PHE A 59 3.05 -10.82 -9.03
CA PHE A 59 2.69 -11.54 -10.26
C PHE A 59 3.93 -11.88 -11.09
N ALA A 60 4.86 -10.93 -11.27
CA ALA A 60 6.10 -11.17 -12.01
C ALA A 60 6.96 -12.26 -11.37
N GLY A 61 7.07 -12.28 -10.04
CA GLY A 61 7.85 -13.28 -9.30
C GLY A 61 7.19 -14.65 -9.12
N THR A 62 5.86 -14.75 -9.24
CA THR A 62 5.12 -15.98 -8.86
C THR A 62 4.12 -16.48 -9.89
N GLY A 63 3.78 -15.69 -10.92
CA GLY A 63 2.67 -15.95 -11.84
C GLY A 63 1.26 -15.79 -11.24
N LYS A 64 1.13 -15.53 -9.93
CA LYS A 64 -0.17 -15.41 -9.25
C LYS A 64 -0.64 -13.96 -9.25
N ARG A 65 -1.85 -13.71 -9.79
CA ARG A 65 -2.46 -12.37 -9.76
C ARG A 65 -3.24 -12.13 -8.47
N ILE A 66 -2.88 -11.08 -7.75
CA ILE A 66 -3.64 -10.59 -6.59
C ILE A 66 -4.65 -9.53 -7.08
N ARG A 67 -5.93 -9.74 -6.78
CA ARG A 67 -7.03 -8.81 -7.13
C ARG A 67 -7.84 -8.34 -5.92
N ARG A 68 -7.45 -8.78 -4.72
CA ARG A 68 -8.10 -8.42 -3.46
C ARG A 68 -7.04 -8.02 -2.47
N LEU A 69 -7.24 -6.86 -1.85
CA LEU A 69 -6.41 -6.36 -0.76
C LEU A 69 -7.12 -6.62 0.59
N PRO A 70 -6.38 -6.66 1.72
CA PRO A 70 -4.91 -6.63 1.79
C PRO A 70 -4.26 -7.90 1.21
N ILE A 71 -2.98 -7.80 0.82
CA ILE A 71 -2.19 -8.94 0.35
C ILE A 71 -1.94 -9.89 1.53
N GLY A 72 -2.05 -11.21 1.31
CA GLY A 72 -1.76 -12.21 2.35
C GLY A 72 -2.97 -12.81 3.06
N ARG A 73 -4.20 -12.46 2.68
CA ARG A 73 -5.36 -13.33 2.96
C ARG A 73 -5.23 -14.62 2.15
N MET A 74 -4.57 -15.62 2.70
CA MET A 74 -4.88 -17.01 2.39
C MET A 74 -6.09 -17.35 3.29
N ALA A 75 -7.20 -17.72 2.67
CA ALA A 75 -8.29 -18.37 3.40
C ALA A 75 -7.79 -19.71 3.96
#